data_AF-A0A5R2N2A8-F1
#
_entry.id   AF-A0A5R2N2A8-F1
#
_cell.length_a   1.000
_cell.length_b   1.000
_cell.length_c   1.000
_cell.angle_alpha   90.00
_cell.angle_beta   90.00
_cell.angle_gamma   90.00
#
_symmetry.space_group_name_H-M   'P 1'
#
loop_
_entity.id
_entity.type
_entity.pdbx_description
1 polymer ?
#
loop_
_entity_poly.entity_id
_entity_poly.type
_entity_poly.pdbx_seq_one_letter_code
_entity_poly.pdbx_strand_id
1 'polypeptide(L)'
;MFGAIVMLFLVPWLDTSKVRSAVYRPWYKLFFWLFVADAILLGWLGSQPAEGSYVFMAQMATLFYFAFFLVALPVLGLIETPRRLPNSITEAVLEKNKGGGGHPAGATAAPETKG
;
A
#
# COMPACT_ATOMS: atom_id res chain seq x y z
N MET A 1 13.76 -17.95 10.56
CA MET A 1 13.09 -18.47 9.35
C MET A 1 11.58 -18.58 9.52
N PHE A 2 11.05 -19.50 10.33
CA PHE A 2 9.59 -19.70 10.47
C PHE A 2 8.81 -18.47 10.94
N GLY A 3 9.40 -17.64 11.80
CA GLY A 3 8.76 -16.39 12.24
C GLY A 3 8.38 -15.47 11.08
N ALA A 4 9.19 -15.40 10.02
CA ALA A 4 8.87 -14.58 8.85
C ALA A 4 7.63 -15.09 8.11
N ILE A 5 7.45 -16.41 8.03
CA ILE A 5 6.26 -17.02 7.43
C ILE A 5 5.02 -16.76 8.29
N VAL A 6 5.15 -16.89 9.61
CA VAL A 6 4.07 -16.62 10.56
C VAL A 6 3.58 -15.17 10.46
N MET A 7 4.48 -14.20 10.25
CA MET A 7 4.11 -12.78 10.11
C MET A 7 3.09 -12.54 9.00
N LEU A 8 3.17 -13.28 7.88
CA LEU A 8 2.21 -13.14 6.78
C LEU A 8 0.78 -13.50 7.18
N PHE A 9 0.62 -14.48 8.07
CA PHE A 9 -0.69 -14.84 8.62
C PHE A 9 -1.19 -13.82 9.63
N LEU A 10 -0.30 -13.12 10.33
CA LEU A 10 -0.68 -12.09 11.32
C LEU A 10 -1.07 -10.75 10.68
N VAL A 11 -0.82 -10.55 9.38
CA VAL A 11 -1.13 -9.31 8.65
C VAL A 11 -2.56 -8.80 8.88
N PRO A 12 -3.63 -9.62 8.84
CA PRO A 12 -4.99 -9.13 9.05
C PRO A 12 -5.24 -8.50 10.44
N TRP A 13 -4.41 -8.84 11.43
CA TRP A 13 -4.47 -8.27 12.78
C TRP A 13 -3.48 -7.13 12.99
N LEU A 14 -2.39 -7.11 12.22
CA LEU A 14 -1.35 -6.07 12.31
C LEU A 14 -1.69 -4.82 11.50
N ASP A 15 -2.41 -4.94 10.39
CA ASP A 15 -2.91 -3.76 9.65
C ASP A 15 -4.16 -3.20 10.32
N THR A 16 -3.97 -2.11 11.09
CA THR A 16 -5.04 -1.44 11.85
C THR A 16 -5.88 -0.46 11.00
N SER A 17 -5.52 -0.26 9.72
CA SER A 17 -6.20 0.69 8.84
C SER A 17 -7.62 0.24 8.48
N LYS A 18 -8.58 1.18 8.57
CA LYS A 18 -9.95 0.97 8.09
C LYS A 18 -10.06 0.93 6.56
N VAL A 19 -9.06 1.46 5.86
CA VAL A 19 -9.03 1.51 4.39
C VAL A 19 -8.33 0.28 3.83
N ARG A 20 -9.12 -0.57 3.15
CA ARG A 20 -8.65 -1.85 2.58
C ARG A 20 -7.69 -1.70 1.40
N SER A 21 -7.92 -0.69 0.55
CA SER A 21 -7.09 -0.52 -0.66
C SER A 21 -5.87 0.36 -0.37
N ALA A 22 -4.69 -0.22 -0.57
CA ALA A 22 -3.40 0.46 -0.48
C ALA A 22 -3.25 1.64 -1.46
N VAL A 23 -4.04 1.69 -2.54
CA VAL A 23 -3.99 2.77 -3.53
C VAL A 23 -4.36 4.13 -2.90
N TYR A 24 -5.26 4.13 -1.92
CA TYR A 24 -5.70 5.33 -1.23
C TYR A 24 -4.85 5.65 0.00
N ARG A 25 -3.82 4.85 0.28
CA ARG A 25 -2.92 4.99 1.43
C ARG A 25 -1.50 5.38 0.94
N PRO A 26 -1.20 6.68 0.80
CA PRO A 26 0.05 7.14 0.18
C PRO A 26 1.32 6.72 0.93
N TRP A 27 1.30 6.77 2.27
CA TRP A 27 2.43 6.35 3.10
C TRP A 27 2.56 4.83 3.08
N TYR A 28 1.45 4.10 3.19
CA TYR A 28 1.49 2.64 3.11
C TYR A 28 2.08 2.18 1.77
N LYS A 29 1.69 2.82 0.67
CA LYS A 29 2.22 2.51 -0.66
C LYS A 29 3.74 2.68 -0.72
N LEU A 30 4.29 3.73 -0.09
CA LEU A 30 5.73 3.94 -0.03
C LEU A 30 6.43 2.83 0.77
N PHE A 31 5.97 2.56 1.99
CA PHE A 31 6.54 1.52 2.85
C PHE A 31 6.43 0.13 2.24
N PHE A 32 5.35 -0.15 1.51
CA PHE A 32 5.18 -1.39 0.76
C PHE A 32 6.25 -1.55 -0.32
N TRP A 33 6.55 -0.51 -1.09
CA TRP A 33 7.62 -0.59 -2.10
C TRP A 33 9.01 -0.70 -1.48
N LEU A 34 9.25 -0.07 -0.32
CA LEU A 34 10.47 -0.28 0.46
C LEU A 34 10.58 -1.74 0.94
N PHE A 35 9.47 -2.34 1.41
CA PHE A 35 9.42 -3.75 1.78
C PHE A 35 9.70 -4.69 0.61
N VAL A 36 9.17 -4.40 -0.58
CA VAL A 36 9.49 -5.17 -1.79
C VAL A 36 10.97 -5.06 -2.14
N ALA A 37 11.55 -3.86 -2.06
CA ALA A 37 12.98 -3.66 -2.29
C ALA A 37 13.84 -4.41 -1.27
N ASP A 38 13.44 -4.41 0.01
CA ASP A 38 14.11 -5.15 1.08
C ASP A 38 14.03 -6.67 0.88
N ALA A 39 12.88 -7.19 0.45
CA ALA A 39 12.74 -8.61 0.12
C ALA A 39 13.68 -9.04 -1.03
N ILE A 40 13.83 -8.19 -2.06
CA ILE A 40 14.79 -8.43 -3.14
C ILE A 40 16.23 -8.35 -2.62
N LEU A 41 16.53 -7.37 -1.76
CA LEU A 41 17.84 -7.19 -1.14
C LEU A 41 18.23 -8.41 -0.28
N LEU A 42 17.33 -8.92 0.55
CA LEU A 42 17.53 -10.13 1.35
C LEU A 42 17.73 -11.36 0.47
N GLY A 43 16.97 -11.47 -0.63
CA GLY A 43 17.16 -12.53 -1.62
C GLY A 43 18.56 -12.50 -2.24
N TRP A 44 19.06 -11.31 -2.59
CA TRP A 44 20.41 -11.13 -3.11
C TRP A 44 21.48 -11.41 -2.05
N LEU A 45 21.33 -10.86 -0.83
CA LEU A 45 22.26 -11.11 0.28
C LEU A 45 22.33 -12.60 0.67
N GLY A 46 21.23 -13.34 0.51
CA GLY A 46 21.21 -14.79 0.71
C GLY A 46 22.11 -15.59 -0.26
N SER A 47 22.51 -14.99 -1.39
CA SER A 47 23.47 -15.58 -2.34
C SER A 47 24.91 -15.14 -2.13
N GLN A 48 25.16 -14.17 -1.25
CA GLN A 48 26.50 -13.66 -0.98
C GLN A 48 27.19 -14.48 0.12
N PRO A 49 28.54 -14.48 0.17
CA PRO A 49 29.27 -15.09 1.28
C PRO A 49 28.95 -14.40 2.60
N ALA A 50 28.86 -15.17 3.69
CA ALA A 50 28.55 -14.65 5.02
C ALA A 50 29.77 -13.99 5.70
N GLU A 51 30.40 -13.05 5.00
CA GLU A 51 31.63 -12.38 5.42
C GLU A 51 31.56 -10.87 5.21
N GLY A 52 32.37 -10.13 5.97
CA GLY A 52 32.50 -8.68 5.84
C GLY A 52 31.18 -7.93 6.09
N SER A 53 30.91 -6.91 5.27
CA SER A 53 29.76 -6.00 5.42
C SER A 53 28.40 -6.66 5.10
N TYR A 54 28.38 -7.78 4.37
CA TYR A 54 27.13 -8.44 3.99
C TYR A 54 26.35 -8.97 5.18
N VAL A 55 27.04 -9.42 6.23
CA VAL A 55 26.41 -9.90 7.47
C VAL A 55 25.63 -8.78 8.15
N PHE A 56 26.26 -7.59 8.28
CA PHE A 56 25.61 -6.43 8.87
C PHE A 56 24.42 -5.96 8.03
N MET A 57 24.58 -5.91 6.70
CA MET A 57 23.48 -5.57 5.79
C MET A 57 22.30 -6.54 5.91
N ALA A 58 22.56 -7.86 5.98
CA ALA A 58 21.53 -8.87 6.13
C ALA A 58 20.80 -8.77 7.47
N GLN A 59 21.50 -8.42 8.55
CA GLN A 59 20.90 -8.15 9.85
C GLN A 59 19.98 -6.92 9.82
N MET A 60 20.43 -5.82 9.22
CA MET A 60 19.63 -4.60 9.10
C MET A 60 18.40 -4.80 8.21
N ALA A 61 18.56 -5.50 7.08
CA ALA A 61 17.46 -5.85 6.19
C ALA A 61 16.45 -6.77 6.91
N THR A 62 16.93 -7.78 7.63
CA THR A 62 16.03 -8.66 8.43
C THR A 62 15.30 -7.88 9.53
N LEU A 63 15.97 -6.92 10.19
CA LEU A 63 15.34 -6.04 11.16
C LEU A 63 14.24 -5.20 10.51
N PHE A 64 14.51 -4.63 9.34
CA PHE A 64 13.52 -3.87 8.58
C PHE A 64 12.32 -4.72 8.18
N TYR A 65 12.54 -5.95 7.70
CA TYR A 65 11.48 -6.91 7.37
C TYR A 65 10.50 -7.09 8.53
N PHE A 66 10.99 -7.37 9.75
CA PHE A 66 10.12 -7.54 10.92
C PHE A 66 9.52 -6.22 11.41
N ALA A 67 10.28 -5.12 11.35
CA ALA A 67 9.78 -3.79 11.72
C ALA A 67 8.64 -3.33 10.81
N PHE A 68 8.65 -3.71 9.52
CA PHE A 68 7.54 -3.43 8.62
C PHE A 68 6.23 -4.01 9.15
N PHE A 69 6.21 -5.31 9.50
CA PHE A 69 4.99 -5.97 9.99
C PHE A 69 4.59 -5.53 11.40
N LEU A 70 5.54 -5.47 12.33
CA LEU A 70 5.24 -5.25 13.75
C LEU A 70 5.09 -3.78 14.14
N VAL A 71 5.75 -2.87 13.41
CA VAL A 71 5.78 -1.44 13.74
C VAL A 71 5.12 -0.63 12.64
N ALA A 72 5.57 -0.76 11.39
CA ALA A 72 5.07 0.10 10.32
C ALA A 72 3.57 -0.14 10.06
N LEU A 73 3.10 -1.39 9.96
CA LEU A 73 1.68 -1.68 9.72
C LEU A 73 0.75 -1.08 10.79
N PRO A 74 0.95 -1.32 12.11
CA PRO A 74 0.08 -0.73 13.13
C PRO A 74 0.20 0.80 13.19
N VAL A 75 1.40 1.35 13.06
CA VAL A 75 1.65 2.80 13.18
C VAL A 75 1.03 3.54 11.98
N LEU A 76 1.23 3.06 10.76
CA LEU A 76 0.63 3.68 9.58
C LEU A 76 -0.89 3.59 9.62
N GLY A 77 -1.46 2.48 10.09
CA GLY A 77 -2.92 2.37 10.21
C GLY A 77 -3.55 3.38 11.18
N LEU A 78 -2.78 3.87 12.16
CA LEU A 78 -3.23 4.88 13.14
C LEU A 78 -2.98 6.33 12.68
N ILE A 79 -1.86 6.61 12.01
CA ILE A 79 -1.40 7.98 11.73
C ILE A 79 -1.75 8.43 10.31
N GLU A 80 -1.85 7.51 9.36
CA GLU A 80 -2.05 7.86 7.96
C GLU A 80 -3.43 8.48 7.71
N THR A 81 -3.47 9.58 6.96
CA THR A 81 -4.71 10.16 6.44
C THR A 81 -5.00 9.62 5.03
N PRO A 82 -5.96 8.70 4.85
CA PRO A 82 -6.21 8.09 3.56
C PRO A 82 -6.87 9.09 2.60
N ARG A 83 -6.63 8.91 1.29
CA ARG A 83 -7.30 9.66 0.24
C ARG A 83 -8.78 9.25 0.13
N ARG A 84 -9.58 10.13 -0.49
CA ARG A 84 -11.00 9.87 -0.77
C ARG A 84 -11.15 8.54 -1.49
N LEU A 85 -11.96 7.66 -0.90
CA LEU A 85 -12.44 6.46 -1.58
C LEU A 85 -13.68 6.82 -2.40
N PRO A 86 -13.78 6.34 -3.65
CA PRO A 86 -15.00 6.49 -4.44
C PRO A 86 -16.14 5.71 -3.77
N ASN A 87 -17.36 6.24 -3.84
CA ASN A 87 -18.53 5.62 -3.20
C ASN A 87 -19.01 4.38 -3.96
N SER A 88 -18.67 4.27 -5.24
CA SER A 88 -19.00 3.13 -6.08
C SER A 88 -17.89 2.82 -7.10
N ILE A 89 -17.90 1.59 -7.61
CA ILE A 89 -17.00 1.18 -8.69
C ILE A 89 -17.30 1.99 -9.97
N THR A 90 -18.57 2.27 -10.25
CA THR A 90 -18.99 3.09 -11.40
C THR A 90 -18.39 4.49 -11.33
N GLU A 91 -18.43 5.14 -10.17
CA GLU A 91 -17.78 6.44 -9.95
C GLU A 91 -16.27 6.35 -10.20
N ALA A 92 -15.59 5.34 -9.64
CA ALA A 92 -14.16 5.13 -9.84
C ALA A 92 -13.77 4.96 -11.31
N VAL A 93 -14.57 4.23 -12.09
CA VAL A 93 -14.35 4.01 -13.52
C VAL A 93 -14.62 5.27 -14.33
N LEU A 94 -15.71 5.99 -14.02
CA LEU A 94 -16.05 7.24 -14.69
C LEU A 94 -15.01 8.34 -14.43
N GLU A 95 -14.53 8.49 -13.19
CA GLU A 95 -13.45 9.41 -12.85
C GLU A 95 -12.16 9.07 -13.62
N LYS A 96 -11.79 7.78 -13.70
CA LYS A 96 -10.62 7.34 -14.48
C LYS A 96 -10.75 7.66 -15.97
N ASN A 97 -11.93 7.46 -16.55
CA ASN A 97 -12.16 7.69 -17.98
C ASN A 97 -12.27 9.19 -18.34
N LYS A 98 -12.79 10.03 -17.44
CA LYS A 98 -12.79 11.49 -17.59
C LYS A 98 -11.37 12.10 -17.66
N GLY A 99 -10.38 11.43 -17.08
CA GLY A 99 -8.97 11.85 -17.18
C GLY A 99 -8.32 11.59 -18.55
N GLY A 100 -8.95 10.83 -19.45
CA GLY A 100 -8.42 10.46 -20.77
C GLY A 100 -9.18 11.03 -21.97
N GLY A 101 -10.32 11.70 -21.76
CA GLY A 101 -11.13 12.29 -22.82
C GLY A 101 -11.67 13.64 -22.38
N GLY A 102 -11.46 14.67 -23.21
CA GLY A 102 -11.99 16.01 -22.98
C GLY A 102 -13.48 15.99 -22.64
N HIS A 103 -13.89 16.94 -21.81
CA HIS A 103 -15.30 17.17 -21.45
C HIS A 103 -16.20 17.14 -22.70
N PRO A 104 -17.26 16.30 -22.76
CA PRO A 104 -18.43 16.72 -23.49
C PRO A 104 -19.14 17.75 -22.61
N ALA A 105 -19.12 18.99 -23.08
CA ALA A 105 -19.96 20.05 -22.55
C ALA A 105 -21.44 19.63 -22.61
N GLY A 106 -22.18 19.95 -21.55
CA GLY A 106 -23.62 20.13 -21.64
C GLY A 106 -24.48 18.88 -21.44
N ALA A 107 -25.05 18.76 -20.24
CA ALA A 107 -26.46 18.44 -20.11
C ALA A 107 -26.95 18.98 -18.75
N THR A 108 -27.26 20.28 -18.73
CA THR A 108 -28.15 20.85 -17.73
C THR A 108 -29.51 20.19 -17.90
N ALA A 109 -29.84 19.21 -17.06
CA ALA A 109 -31.20 18.71 -16.96
C ALA A 109 -32.05 19.80 -16.27
N ALA A 110 -32.80 20.57 -17.06
CA ALA A 110 -33.84 21.45 -16.56
C ALA A 110 -35.02 20.58 -16.06
N PRO A 111 -35.70 20.98 -14.96
CA PRO A 111 -36.86 20.25 -14.48
C PRO A 111 -38.06 20.50 -15.40
N GLU A 112 -38.63 19.44 -15.97
CA GLU A 112 -39.92 19.52 -16.66
C GLU A 112 -41.03 19.83 -15.65
N THR A 113 -41.59 21.03 -15.74
CA THR A 113 -42.84 21.39 -15.06
C THR A 113 -44.00 20.83 -15.85
N LYS A 114 -44.68 19.81 -15.31
CA LYS A 114 -45.97 19.33 -15.83
C LYS A 114 -47.05 20.38 -15.54
N GLY A 115 -47.69 20.87 -16.61
CA GLY A 115 -49.01 21.48 -16.63
C GLY A 115 -49.93 20.63 -17.47
#